data_AF-A0A958NXB6-F1
#
_entry.id   AF-A0A958NXB6-F1
#
_cell.length_a   1.000
_cell.length_b   1.000
_cell.length_c   1.000
_cell.angle_alpha   90.00
_cell.angle_beta   90.00
_cell.angle_gamma   90.00
#
_symmetry.space_group_name_H-M   'P 1'
#
loop_
_entity.id
_entity.type
_entity.pdbx_description
1 polymer ?
#
loop_
_entity_poly.entity_id
_entity_poly.type
_entity_poly.pdbx_seq_one_letter_code
_entity_poly.pdbx_strand_id
1 'polypeptide(L)' 'MSDYLKLKTTDHQTVYVRKESIAGIEPVIAGARGSEHVRVYAAGFKWLIDEPVKPFFEKMGIPYSEIEKSDS' A
#
# COMPACT_ATOMS: atom_id res chain seq x y z
N MET A 1 -1.11 -22.18 6.04
CA MET A 1 -1.22 -20.91 6.78
C MET A 1 -1.96 -19.93 5.89
N SER A 2 -3.03 -19.29 6.36
CA SER A 2 -3.80 -18.38 5.50
C SER A 2 -3.01 -17.10 5.23
N ASP A 3 -2.70 -16.83 3.97
CA ASP A 3 -1.85 -15.73 3.47
C ASP A 3 -2.57 -14.36 3.48
N TYR A 4 -3.24 -14.05 4.60
CA TYR A 4 -3.88 -12.76 4.80
C TYR A 4 -2.87 -11.74 5.32
N LEU A 5 -2.82 -10.60 4.64
CA LEU A 5 -2.14 -9.39 5.05
C LEU A 5 -3.10 -8.56 5.91
N LYS A 6 -2.72 -8.32 7.17
CA LYS A 6 -3.42 -7.39 8.05
C LYS A 6 -2.96 -5.97 7.75
N LEU A 7 -3.88 -5.12 7.32
CA LEU A 7 -3.63 -3.72 6.97
C LEU A 7 -4.47 -2.78 7.83
N LYS A 8 -3.86 -1.71 8.31
CA LYS A 8 -4.56 -0.61 8.99
C LYS A 8 -4.82 0.49 7.98
N THR A 9 -6.06 0.95 7.86
CA THR A 9 -6.43 2.02 6.95
C THR A 9 -6.37 3.38 7.66
N THR A 10 -6.31 4.45 6.87
CA THR A 10 -6.25 5.85 7.36
C THR A 10 -7.51 6.30 8.12
N ASP A 11 -8.64 5.62 7.93
CA ASP A 11 -9.88 5.77 8.72
C ASP A 11 -9.91 4.82 9.94
N HIS A 12 -8.75 4.30 10.34
CA HIS A 12 -8.52 3.42 11.49
C HIS A 12 -9.26 2.06 11.45
N GLN A 13 -9.71 1.61 10.28
CA GLN A 13 -10.22 0.25 10.14
C GLN A 13 -9.08 -0.77 9.97
N THR A 14 -9.35 -2.02 10.32
CA THR A 14 -8.42 -3.13 10.04
C THR A 14 -9.03 -3.99 8.95
N VAL A 15 -8.31 -4.15 7.85
CA VAL A 15 -8.72 -5.00 6.73
C VAL A 15 -7.75 -6.17 6.59
N TYR A 16 -8.30 -7.32 6.22
CA TYR A 16 -7.53 -8.55 6.00
C TYR A 16 -7.60 -8.88 4.51
N VAL A 17 -6.49 -8.71 3.82
CA VAL A 17 -6.41 -8.85 2.35
C VAL A 17 -5.64 -10.12 2.02
N ARG A 18 -6.18 -10.98 1.16
CA ARG A 18 -5.39 -12.11 0.65
C ARG A 18 -4.32 -11.58 -0.30
N LYS A 19 -3.06 -11.95 -0.10
CA LYS A 19 -1.96 -11.48 -0.97
C LYS A 19 -2.22 -11.77 -2.46
N GLU A 20 -2.76 -12.94 -2.77
CA GLU A 20 -3.14 -13.37 -4.14
C GLU A 20 -4.22 -12.50 -4.78
N SER A 21 -5.01 -11.77 -3.99
CA SER A 21 -6.06 -10.89 -4.49
C SER A 21 -5.59 -9.46 -4.77
N ILE A 22 -4.34 -9.13 -4.42
CA ILE A 22 -3.76 -7.80 -4.64
C ILE A 22 -3.50 -7.63 -6.13
N ALA A 23 -4.23 -6.71 -6.73
CA ALA A 23 -4.10 -6.34 -8.14
C ALA A 23 -3.07 -5.22 -8.35
N GLY A 24 -2.77 -4.43 -7.31
CA GLY A 24 -1.80 -3.35 -7.40
C GLY A 24 -1.59 -2.62 -6.08
N ILE A 25 -0.44 -1.95 -5.99
CA ILE A 25 -0.03 -1.11 -4.87
C ILE A 25 0.49 0.20 -5.48
N GLU A 26 0.01 1.34 -4.96
CA GLU A 26 0.33 2.67 -5.50
C GLU A 26 0.77 3.59 -4.34
N PRO A 27 1.90 4.30 -4.46
CA PRO A 27 2.25 5.37 -3.53
C PRO A 27 1.30 6.56 -3.72
N VAL A 28 0.80 7.12 -2.63
CA VAL A 28 -0.02 8.33 -2.63
C VAL A 28 0.78 9.43 -1.95
N ILE A 29 1.43 10.25 -2.78
CA ILE A 29 2.25 11.38 -2.33
C ILE A 29 1.36 12.62 -2.25
N ALA A 30 1.04 13.06 -1.03
CA ALA A 30 0.15 14.18 -0.81
C ALA A 30 0.89 15.54 -0.91
N GLY A 31 1.34 15.96 -2.09
CA GLY A 31 1.80 17.34 -2.36
C GLY A 31 2.80 17.96 -1.35
N ALA A 32 2.88 19.29 -1.32
CA ALA A 32 3.99 20.04 -0.69
C ALA A 32 4.18 19.89 0.84
N ARG A 33 3.27 19.20 1.56
CA ARG A 33 3.34 19.01 3.02
C ARG A 33 2.67 17.72 3.53
N GLY A 34 2.19 16.85 2.64
CA GLY A 34 1.26 15.79 3.04
C GLY A 34 1.93 14.45 3.31
N SER A 35 1.33 13.73 4.26
CA SER A 35 1.67 12.37 4.62
C SER A 35 1.66 11.45 3.40
N GLU A 36 2.77 10.73 3.21
CA GLU A 36 2.88 9.69 2.18
C GLU A 36 2.13 8.45 2.65
N HIS A 37 1.13 8.03 1.89
CA HIS A 37 0.33 6.85 2.17
C HIS A 37 0.45 5.82 1.07
N VAL A 38 0.01 4.60 1.33
CA VAL A 38 -0.08 3.54 0.31
C VAL A 38 -1.53 3.26 -0.03
N ARG A 39 -1.84 3.15 -1.32
CA ARG A 39 -3.12 2.64 -1.78
C ARG A 39 -2.96 1.19 -2.23
N VAL A 40 -3.78 0.31 -1.68
CA VAL A 40 -3.82 -1.12 -2.03
C VAL A 40 -5.10 -1.42 -2.77
N TYR A 41 -4.99 -2.03 -3.95
CA TYR A 41 -6.09 -2.52 -4.75
C TYR A 41 -6.18 -4.04 -4.60
N ALA A 42 -7.28 -4.56 -4.06
CA ALA A 42 -7.49 -6.00 -3.97
C ALA A 42 -8.98 -6.37 -4.00
N ALA A 43 -9.31 -7.48 -4.66
CA ALA A 43 -10.67 -8.02 -4.74
C ALA A 43 -11.75 -7.00 -5.17
N GLY A 44 -11.42 -6.05 -6.05
CA GLY A 44 -12.33 -5.01 -6.53
C GLY A 44 -12.48 -3.79 -5.61
N PHE A 45 -11.79 -3.76 -4.47
CA PHE A 45 -11.77 -2.64 -3.54
C PHE A 45 -10.43 -1.90 -3.57
N LYS A 46 -10.44 -0.66 -3.06
CA LYS A 46 -9.25 0.15 -2.81
C LYS A 46 -9.23 0.63 -1.37
N TRP A 47 -8.09 0.52 -0.72
CA TRP A 47 -7.89 1.02 0.64
C TRP A 47 -6.68 1.93 0.72
N LEU A 48 -6.80 3.03 1.46
CA LEU A 48 -5.69 3.89 1.81
C LEU A 48 -5.12 3.46 3.15
N ILE A 49 -3.88 3.00 3.15
CA ILE A 49 -3.21 2.35 4.26
C ILE A 49 -2.47 3.39 5.09
N ASP A 50 -2.64 3.27 6.41
CA ASP A 50 -1.97 4.07 7.43
C ASP A 50 -0.59 3.46 7.75
N GLU A 51 0.23 3.34 6.71
CA GLU A 51 1.60 2.85 6.78
C GLU A 51 2.42 3.66 5.76
N PRO A 52 3.61 4.18 6.12
CA PRO A 52 4.43 4.94 5.19
C PRO A 52 4.85 4.07 4.00
N VAL A 53 5.04 4.70 2.83
CA VAL A 53 5.29 4.01 1.56
C VAL A 53 6.50 3.07 1.63
N LYS A 54 7.66 3.59 2.08
CA LYS A 54 8.89 2.80 2.11
C LYS A 54 8.80 1.54 3.00
N PRO A 55 8.41 1.62 4.29
CA PRO A 55 8.17 0.45 5.14
C PRO A 55 7.20 -0.57 4.53
N PHE A 56 6.12 -0.10 3.90
CA PHE A 56 5.13 -0.98 3.30
C PHE A 56 5.70 -1.78 2.12
N PHE A 57 6.43 -1.13 1.23
CA PHE A 57 7.03 -1.80 0.07
C PHE A 57 8.11 -2.80 0.48
N GLU A 58 8.94 -2.46 1.46
CA GLU A 58 9.93 -3.39 2.05
C GLU A 58 9.24 -4.63 2.66
N LYS A 59 8.14 -4.44 3.39
CA LYS A 59 7.31 -5.52 3.94
C LYS A 59 6.67 -6.40 2.88
N MET A 60 6.35 -5.84 1.71
CA MET A 60 5.84 -6.58 0.56
C MET A 60 6.95 -7.25 -0.28
N GLY A 61 8.23 -7.01 0.05
CA GLY A 61 9.36 -7.51 -0.73
C GLY A 61 9.51 -6.82 -2.10
N ILE A 62 8.94 -5.62 -2.26
CA ILE A 62 9.00 -4.84 -3.50
C ILE A 62 10.14 -3.82 -3.36
N PRO A 63 11.15 -3.84 -4.24
CA PRO A 63 12.27 -2.92 -4.15
C PRO A 63 11.82 -1.48 -4.41
N TYR A 64 12.11 -0.58 -3.46
CA TYR A 64 11.73 0.83 -3.53
C TYR A 64 12.27 1.58 -4.77
N SER A 65 13.36 1.09 -5.36
CA SER A 65 13.95 1.62 -6.60
C SER A 65 13.05 1.52 -7.84
N GLU A 66 11.97 0.75 -7.78
CA GLU A 66 10.97 0.67 -8.85
C GLU A 66 9.93 1.81 -8.79
N ILE A 67 9.86 2.55 -7.69
CA ILE A 67 8.86 3.60 -7.46
C ILE A 67 9.27 4.94 -8.10
N GLU A 68 10.57 5.26 -8.15
CA GLU A 68 11.08 6.53 -8.70
C GLU A 68 10.95 6.65 -10.23
N LYS A 69 10.60 5.58 -10.95
CA LYS A 69 10.57 5.57 -12.43
C LYS A 69 9.26 6.03 -13.07
N SER A 70 8.23 6.33 -12.30
CA SER A 70 6.91 6.71 -12.84
C SER A 70 6.72 8.22 -13.07
N ASP A 71 7.72 9.04 -12.74
CA ASP A 71 7.70 10.51 -12.91
C ASP A 71 8.81 11.03 -13.87
N SER A 72 9.32 10.19 -14.79
CA SER A 72 10.26 10.62 -15.87
C SER A 72 9.67 10.47 -17.26
#